data_AF-A0A962EIJ7-F1
#
_entry.id   AF-A0A962EIJ7-F1
#
_cell.length_a   1.000
_cell.length_b   1.000
_cell.length_c   1.000
_cell.angle_alpha   90.00
_cell.angle_beta   90.00
_cell.angle_gamma   90.00
#
_symmetry.space_group_name_H-M   'P 1'
#
loop_
_entity.id
_entity.type
_entity.pdbx_description
1 polymer ?
#
loop_
_entity_poly.entity_id
_entity_poly.type
_entity_poly.pdbx_seq_one_letter_code
_entity_poly.pdbx_strand_id
1 'polypeptide(L)'
;MDSLEISITDRIGKIDDKVRIMLDILFLAVVSYYMWKGYTRGVVKVLGGFLSLVLAYFCAYRFNFLVVEWFEKSTELKGAVLYASAGGAIFLSVLVLANLLFFIGMKLLERRGIGRSKSNGMLAGLLVGCVFGAVVVWLGGIIQSVVSLKLGGATQTLKEEQAHAGPDIHEFVASLVSEGLERTLESRMPEDSAVPKLAGELARDPVSFAMDMKALSDNRPLRELYGNPQTRALLERGDVANLMKTDEYQRFINHPATMRLAAKMFEGKTTAEQQSAFTQSLGRISRGATLIQGNPRFQALMEDPEVRRILQNPVAANPISLLTNPKINELVELIMTAADSDPYVDDPDRHIFTTVDVPDWQSVEQMSTEPEAGEHRIYRWVDEKGRVHYSEDKPEGVDDYQVTGG
;
A
#
# COMPACT_ATOMS: atom_id res chain seq x y z
N MET A 1 -13.51 32.84 -24.14
CA MET A 1 -12.81 31.73 -23.46
C MET A 1 -13.21 30.40 -24.09
N ASP A 2 -14.48 30.24 -24.45
CA ASP A 2 -15.06 29.02 -25.02
C ASP A 2 -14.39 28.52 -26.32
N SER A 3 -13.96 29.40 -27.22
CA SER A 3 -13.25 29.00 -28.45
C SER A 3 -11.82 28.50 -28.21
N LEU A 4 -11.22 28.89 -27.09
CA LEU A 4 -9.86 28.52 -26.71
C LEU A 4 -9.86 27.19 -25.94
N GLU A 5 -10.90 26.93 -25.14
CA GLU A 5 -11.12 25.62 -24.52
C GLU A 5 -11.33 24.52 -25.57
N ILE A 6 -12.22 24.73 -26.56
CA ILE A 6 -12.51 23.73 -27.61
C ILE A 6 -11.25 23.33 -28.39
N SER A 7 -10.34 24.28 -28.65
CA SER A 7 -9.10 23.97 -29.40
C SER A 7 -8.07 23.19 -28.57
N ILE A 8 -8.09 23.30 -27.24
CA ILE A 8 -7.18 22.57 -26.36
C ILE A 8 -7.68 21.13 -26.19
N THR A 9 -8.99 20.92 -26.00
CA THR A 9 -9.57 19.58 -25.84
C THR A 9 -9.38 18.73 -27.09
N ASP A 10 -9.58 19.28 -28.29
CA ASP A 10 -9.34 18.56 -29.56
C ASP A 10 -7.86 18.21 -29.78
N ARG A 11 -6.93 19.02 -29.25
CA ARG A 11 -5.49 18.71 -29.32
C ARG A 11 -5.08 17.62 -28.33
N ILE A 12 -5.70 17.56 -27.15
CA ILE A 12 -5.41 16.55 -26.12
C ILE A 12 -5.88 15.16 -26.60
N GLY A 13 -7.13 15.04 -27.07
CA GLY A 13 -7.64 13.74 -27.58
C GLY A 13 -6.78 13.16 -28.71
N LYS A 14 -6.31 14.02 -29.64
CA LYS A 14 -5.41 13.59 -30.73
C LYS A 14 -4.03 13.12 -30.26
N ILE A 15 -3.57 13.51 -29.07
CA ILE A 15 -2.31 13.02 -28.49
C ILE A 15 -2.53 11.64 -27.89
N ASP A 16 -3.62 11.43 -27.16
CA ASP A 16 -3.91 10.14 -26.52
C ASP A 16 -4.15 9.04 -27.55
N ASP A 17 -4.89 9.32 -28.62
CA ASP A 17 -5.06 8.38 -29.75
C ASP A 17 -3.72 7.93 -30.34
N LYS A 18 -2.78 8.87 -30.53
CA LYS A 18 -1.46 8.55 -31.07
C LYS A 18 -0.64 7.69 -30.14
N VAL A 19 -0.71 7.95 -28.84
CA VAL A 19 0.03 7.15 -27.86
C VAL A 19 -0.56 5.75 -27.78
N ARG A 20 -1.89 5.62 -27.79
CA ARG A 20 -2.55 4.32 -27.81
C ARG A 20 -2.15 3.50 -29.03
N ILE A 21 -2.24 4.10 -30.23
CA ILE A 21 -1.79 3.47 -31.47
C ILE A 21 -0.30 3.08 -31.39
N MET A 22 0.54 3.92 -30.78
CA MET A 22 1.95 3.60 -30.58
C MET A 22 2.16 2.39 -29.65
N LEU A 23 1.40 2.29 -28.56
CA LEU A 23 1.44 1.15 -27.64
C LEU A 23 0.94 -0.14 -28.31
N ASP A 24 -0.11 -0.07 -29.12
CA ASP A 24 -0.62 -1.21 -29.91
C ASP A 24 0.40 -1.70 -30.94
N ILE A 25 1.05 -0.76 -31.65
CA ILE A 25 2.13 -1.08 -32.59
C ILE A 25 3.30 -1.73 -31.86
N LEU A 26 3.67 -1.21 -30.69
CA LEU A 26 4.74 -1.76 -29.86
C LEU A 26 4.39 -3.18 -29.39
N PHE A 27 3.15 -3.42 -28.95
CA PHE A 27 2.65 -4.74 -28.58
C PHE A 27 2.77 -5.73 -29.75
N LEU A 28 2.23 -5.36 -30.92
CA LEU A 28 2.29 -6.19 -32.12
C LEU A 28 3.72 -6.47 -32.56
N ALA A 29 4.62 -5.48 -32.45
CA ALA A 29 6.04 -5.65 -32.76
C ALA A 29 6.71 -6.66 -31.81
N VAL A 30 6.45 -6.58 -30.50
CA VAL A 30 6.98 -7.50 -29.50
C VAL A 30 6.45 -8.92 -29.73
N VAL A 31 5.13 -9.06 -29.93
CA VAL A 31 4.48 -10.36 -30.20
C VAL A 31 5.04 -10.99 -31.47
N SER A 32 5.14 -10.21 -32.56
CA SER A 32 5.67 -10.67 -33.84
C SER A 32 7.13 -11.10 -33.73
N TYR A 33 7.94 -10.35 -32.97
CA TYR A 33 9.33 -10.70 -32.71
C TYR A 33 9.46 -12.04 -31.97
N TYR A 34 8.67 -12.26 -30.91
CA TYR A 34 8.70 -13.50 -30.16
C TYR A 34 8.11 -14.69 -30.93
N MET A 35 7.08 -14.47 -31.75
CA MET A 35 6.54 -15.45 -32.67
C MET A 35 7.59 -15.90 -33.70
N TRP A 36 8.29 -14.94 -34.33
CA TRP A 36 9.39 -15.24 -35.27
C TRP A 36 10.58 -15.94 -34.58
N LYS A 37 10.97 -15.45 -33.40
CA LYS A 37 12.02 -16.06 -32.57
C LYS A 37 11.64 -17.50 -32.18
N GLY A 38 10.37 -17.75 -31.89
CA GLY A 38 9.87 -19.09 -31.56
C GLY A 38 9.82 -20.03 -32.75
N TYR A 39 9.43 -19.52 -33.92
CA TYR A 39 9.49 -20.28 -35.18
C TYR A 39 10.93 -20.70 -35.53
N THR A 40 11.90 -19.81 -35.35
CA THR A 40 13.31 -20.07 -35.69
C THR A 40 14.04 -20.92 -34.65
N ARG A 41 13.77 -20.73 -33.35
CA ARG A 41 14.49 -21.41 -32.26
C ARG A 41 13.79 -22.67 -31.74
N GLY A 42 12.51 -22.87 -32.05
CA GLY A 42 11.70 -24.00 -31.57
C GLY A 42 11.15 -23.80 -30.16
N VAL A 43 10.17 -24.65 -29.78
CA VAL A 43 9.42 -24.57 -28.52
C VAL A 43 10.32 -24.49 -27.30
N VAL A 44 11.26 -25.43 -27.21
CA VAL A 44 11.94 -25.67 -25.95
C VAL A 44 12.91 -24.53 -25.61
N LYS A 45 13.47 -23.87 -26.62
CA LYS A 45 14.31 -22.68 -26.41
C LYS A 45 13.48 -21.47 -25.98
N VAL A 46 12.25 -21.33 -26.48
CA VAL A 46 11.34 -20.27 -26.05
C VAL A 46 10.86 -20.52 -24.62
N LEU A 47 10.35 -21.72 -24.34
CA LEU A 47 9.85 -22.07 -23.01
C LEU A 47 10.98 -22.09 -21.97
N GLY A 48 12.17 -22.60 -22.33
CA GLY A 48 13.34 -22.53 -21.46
C GLY A 48 13.76 -21.09 -21.17
N GLY A 49 13.68 -20.19 -22.16
CA GLY A 49 13.92 -18.76 -21.98
C GLY A 49 12.85 -18.05 -21.13
N PHE A 50 11.60 -18.48 -21.22
CA PHE A 50 10.53 -17.96 -20.36
C PHE A 50 10.66 -18.49 -18.93
N LEU A 51 10.93 -19.78 -18.77
CA LEU A 51 11.11 -20.42 -17.47
C LEU A 51 12.36 -19.90 -16.77
N SER A 52 13.44 -19.61 -17.50
CA SER A 52 14.63 -18.95 -16.94
C SER A 52 14.32 -17.53 -16.47
N LEU A 53 13.43 -16.82 -17.14
CA LEU A 53 12.95 -15.50 -16.70
C LEU A 53 12.10 -15.59 -15.43
N VAL A 54 11.15 -16.53 -15.36
CA VAL A 54 10.35 -16.77 -14.15
C VAL A 54 11.26 -17.14 -12.98
N LEU A 55 12.22 -18.03 -13.20
CA LEU A 55 13.19 -18.43 -12.20
C LEU A 55 14.09 -17.27 -11.76
N ALA A 56 14.57 -16.46 -12.71
CA ALA A 56 15.36 -15.27 -12.42
C ALA A 56 14.59 -14.26 -11.59
N TYR A 57 13.32 -14.02 -11.92
CA TYR A 57 12.44 -13.14 -11.16
C TYR A 57 12.22 -13.67 -9.74
N PHE A 58 11.88 -14.96 -9.61
CA PHE A 58 11.69 -15.60 -8.32
C PHE A 58 12.94 -15.52 -7.44
N CYS A 59 14.12 -15.83 -8.00
CA CYS A 59 15.38 -15.74 -7.27
C CYS A 59 15.73 -14.29 -6.92
N ALA A 60 15.53 -13.34 -7.83
CA ALA A 60 15.75 -11.93 -7.55
C ALA A 60 14.87 -11.45 -6.40
N TYR A 61 13.59 -11.81 -6.38
CA TYR A 61 12.68 -11.49 -5.27
C TYR A 61 13.11 -12.16 -3.96
N ARG A 62 13.32 -13.48 -3.98
CA ARG A 62 13.56 -14.28 -2.76
C ARG A 62 14.92 -14.03 -2.11
N PHE A 63 15.94 -13.74 -2.91
CA PHE A 63 17.32 -13.62 -2.47
C PHE A 63 17.86 -12.19 -2.54
N ASN A 64 17.03 -11.18 -2.85
CA ASN A 64 17.48 -9.78 -2.93
C ASN A 64 18.22 -9.35 -1.66
N PHE A 65 17.65 -9.66 -0.49
CA PHE A 65 18.17 -9.21 0.81
C PHE A 65 19.61 -9.68 1.06
N LEU A 66 19.97 -10.90 0.63
CA LEU A 66 21.31 -11.45 0.79
C LEU A 66 22.35 -10.68 -0.02
N VAL A 67 21.97 -10.25 -1.22
CA VAL A 67 22.87 -9.52 -2.12
C VAL A 67 22.93 -8.04 -1.78
N VAL A 68 21.84 -7.46 -1.26
CA VAL A 68 21.83 -6.10 -0.72
C VAL A 68 22.89 -5.93 0.38
N GLU A 69 22.94 -6.84 1.37
CA GLU A 69 23.94 -6.79 2.44
C GLU A 69 25.38 -6.86 1.91
N TRP A 70 25.60 -7.63 0.84
CA TRP A 70 26.89 -7.71 0.17
C TRP A 70 27.24 -6.43 -0.62
N PHE A 71 26.27 -5.82 -1.31
CA PHE A 71 26.45 -4.56 -2.02
C PHE A 71 26.66 -3.38 -1.08
N GLU A 72 25.99 -3.33 0.08
CA GLU A 72 26.19 -2.27 1.09
C GLU A 72 27.62 -2.22 1.59
N LYS A 73 28.27 -3.38 1.72
CA LYS A 73 29.68 -3.49 2.13
C LYS A 73 30.65 -3.11 1.01
N SER A 74 30.24 -3.28 -0.24
CA SER A 74 31.11 -3.15 -1.42
C SER A 74 30.92 -1.87 -2.22
N THR A 75 29.80 -1.17 -2.03
CA THR A 75 29.40 0.01 -2.80
C THR A 75 28.80 1.07 -1.89
N GLU A 76 28.90 2.34 -2.27
CA GLU A 76 28.26 3.46 -1.56
C GLU A 76 26.78 3.64 -1.91
N LEU A 77 26.21 2.74 -2.72
CA LEU A 77 24.81 2.80 -3.12
C LEU A 77 23.92 2.56 -1.90
N LYS A 78 22.85 3.36 -1.77
CA LYS A 78 21.88 3.25 -0.68
C LYS A 78 20.44 3.29 -1.22
N GLY A 79 19.51 2.80 -0.41
CA GLY A 79 18.08 2.87 -0.68
C GLY A 79 17.63 2.11 -1.93
N ALA A 80 16.60 2.58 -2.62
CA ALA A 80 16.02 1.83 -3.75
C ALA A 80 17.02 1.55 -4.89
N VAL A 81 18.00 2.43 -5.13
CA VAL A 81 19.02 2.21 -6.17
C VAL A 81 19.85 0.97 -5.86
N LEU A 82 20.25 0.81 -4.59
CA LEU A 82 20.95 -0.37 -4.12
C LEU A 82 20.09 -1.63 -4.26
N TYR A 83 18.83 -1.61 -3.80
CA TYR A 83 17.90 -2.75 -3.91
C TYR A 83 17.61 -3.13 -5.37
N ALA A 84 17.44 -2.14 -6.26
CA ALA A 84 17.22 -2.36 -7.68
C ALA A 84 18.48 -2.91 -8.35
N SER A 85 19.66 -2.42 -7.97
CA SER A 85 20.95 -2.90 -8.50
C SER A 85 21.24 -4.32 -8.06
N ALA A 86 21.03 -4.65 -6.78
CA ALA A 86 21.18 -5.99 -6.24
C ALA A 86 20.19 -6.97 -6.88
N GLY A 87 18.91 -6.60 -6.95
CA GLY A 87 17.88 -7.41 -7.60
C GLY A 87 18.16 -7.62 -9.09
N GLY A 88 18.59 -6.57 -9.78
CA GLY A 88 19.01 -6.64 -11.18
C GLY A 88 20.23 -7.54 -11.39
N ALA A 89 21.23 -7.47 -10.50
CA ALA A 89 22.41 -8.32 -10.55
C ALA A 89 22.05 -9.80 -10.36
N ILE A 90 21.21 -10.14 -9.37
CA ILE A 90 20.69 -11.51 -9.19
C ILE A 90 19.91 -11.94 -10.43
N PHE A 91 18.96 -11.10 -10.87
CA PHE A 91 18.10 -11.41 -12.00
C PHE A 91 18.93 -11.75 -13.24
N LEU A 92 19.88 -10.90 -13.61
CA LEU A 92 20.75 -11.12 -14.77
C LEU A 92 21.63 -12.36 -14.59
N SER A 93 22.21 -12.56 -13.41
CA SER A 93 23.08 -13.71 -13.12
C SER A 93 22.32 -15.02 -13.23
N VAL A 94 21.14 -15.11 -12.60
CA VAL A 94 20.27 -16.29 -12.64
C VAL A 94 19.71 -16.49 -14.04
N LEU A 95 19.32 -15.43 -14.75
CA LEU A 95 18.83 -15.51 -16.13
C LEU A 95 19.90 -16.09 -17.05
N VAL A 96 21.16 -15.63 -16.95
CA VAL A 96 22.28 -16.15 -17.74
C VAL A 96 22.56 -17.61 -17.36
N LEU A 97 22.64 -17.93 -16.07
CA LEU A 97 22.95 -19.28 -15.59
C LEU A 97 21.85 -20.28 -15.98
N ALA A 98 20.59 -19.93 -15.78
CA ALA A 98 19.45 -20.76 -16.16
C ALA A 98 19.39 -20.94 -17.68
N ASN A 99 19.60 -19.89 -18.47
CA ASN A 99 19.67 -20.02 -19.93
C ASN A 99 20.83 -20.91 -20.39
N LEU A 100 21.98 -20.84 -19.71
CA LEU A 100 23.12 -21.71 -19.99
C LEU A 100 22.80 -23.18 -19.65
N LEU A 101 22.18 -23.43 -18.50
CA LEU A 101 21.73 -24.76 -18.10
C LEU A 101 20.70 -25.33 -19.09
N PHE A 102 19.70 -24.54 -19.48
CA PHE A 102 18.75 -24.92 -20.52
C PHE A 102 19.44 -25.17 -21.85
N PHE A 103 20.42 -24.35 -22.24
CA PHE A 103 21.18 -24.56 -23.47
C PHE A 103 21.94 -25.90 -23.45
N ILE A 104 22.60 -26.24 -22.35
CA ILE A 104 23.32 -27.51 -22.18
C ILE A 104 22.33 -28.69 -22.20
N GLY A 105 21.25 -28.61 -21.42
CA GLY A 105 20.20 -29.62 -21.39
C GLY A 105 19.55 -29.83 -22.77
N MET A 106 19.36 -28.75 -23.52
CA MET A 106 18.85 -28.80 -24.87
C MET A 106 19.81 -29.46 -25.85
N LYS A 107 21.10 -29.19 -25.75
CA LYS A 107 22.11 -29.87 -26.59
C LYS A 107 22.12 -31.39 -26.34
N LEU A 108 21.79 -31.83 -25.12
CA LEU A 108 21.61 -33.24 -24.76
C LEU A 108 20.30 -33.83 -25.32
N LEU A 109 19.19 -33.08 -25.25
CA LEU A 109 17.88 -33.49 -25.80
C LEU A 109 17.86 -33.53 -27.33
N GLU A 110 18.53 -32.58 -28.00
CA GLU A 110 18.64 -32.53 -29.46
C GLU A 110 19.34 -33.79 -30.01
N ARG A 111 20.28 -34.37 -29.28
CA ARG A 111 20.90 -35.67 -29.63
C ARG A 111 19.89 -36.83 -29.65
N ARG A 112 18.76 -36.71 -28.94
CA ARG A 112 17.67 -37.69 -28.91
C ARG A 112 16.56 -37.41 -29.93
N GLY A 113 16.69 -36.38 -30.77
CA GLY A 113 15.71 -36.04 -31.83
C GLY A 113 14.42 -35.39 -31.33
N ILE A 114 14.31 -35.08 -30.04
CA ILE A 114 13.14 -34.43 -29.44
C ILE A 114 13.24 -32.91 -29.65
N GLY A 115 12.20 -32.28 -30.22
CA GLY A 115 12.03 -30.81 -30.15
C GLY A 115 12.20 -29.99 -31.44
N ARG A 116 12.20 -30.59 -32.63
CA ARG A 116 12.34 -29.86 -33.93
C ARG A 116 11.05 -29.28 -34.53
N SER A 117 9.90 -29.39 -33.87
CA SER A 117 8.64 -28.86 -34.42
C SER A 117 8.65 -27.32 -34.45
N LYS A 118 8.80 -26.74 -35.64
CA LYS A 118 8.78 -25.29 -35.88
C LYS A 118 7.41 -24.66 -35.59
N SER A 119 6.32 -25.38 -35.89
CA SER A 119 4.95 -24.90 -35.67
C SER A 119 4.64 -24.71 -34.18
N ASN A 120 5.02 -25.69 -33.36
CA ASN A 120 4.83 -25.57 -31.91
C ASN A 120 5.68 -24.41 -31.35
N GLY A 121 6.88 -24.17 -31.92
CA GLY A 121 7.76 -23.08 -31.49
C GLY A 121 7.16 -21.71 -31.73
N MET A 122 6.48 -21.54 -32.87
CA MET A 122 5.72 -20.33 -33.19
C MET A 122 4.60 -20.09 -32.17
N LEU A 123 3.83 -21.13 -31.81
CA LEU A 123 2.75 -21.02 -30.83
C LEU A 123 3.27 -20.66 -29.43
N ALA A 124 4.35 -21.30 -28.98
CA ALA A 124 5.01 -20.95 -27.72
C ALA A 124 5.55 -19.51 -27.76
N GLY A 125 6.12 -19.10 -28.89
CA GLY A 125 6.59 -17.74 -29.14
C GLY A 125 5.47 -16.71 -29.07
N LEU A 126 4.30 -17.02 -29.65
CA LEU A 126 3.12 -16.19 -29.57
C LEU A 126 2.66 -16.00 -28.12
N LEU A 127 2.52 -17.09 -27.35
CA LEU A 127 2.08 -17.03 -25.94
C LEU A 127 3.04 -16.20 -25.08
N VAL A 128 4.35 -16.47 -25.18
CA VAL A 128 5.37 -15.69 -24.46
C VAL A 128 5.37 -14.24 -24.93
N GLY A 129 5.25 -14.01 -26.25
CA GLY A 129 5.15 -12.69 -26.84
C GLY A 129 3.97 -11.88 -26.31
N CYS A 130 2.80 -12.49 -26.14
CA CYS A 130 1.63 -11.83 -25.56
C CYS A 130 1.88 -11.41 -24.12
N VAL A 131 2.48 -12.28 -23.29
CA VAL A 131 2.83 -11.95 -21.90
C VAL A 131 3.82 -10.79 -21.84
N PHE A 132 4.91 -10.84 -22.61
CA PHE A 132 5.89 -9.76 -22.64
C PHE A 132 5.33 -8.47 -23.22
N GLY A 133 4.54 -8.58 -24.30
CA GLY A 133 3.88 -7.43 -24.91
C GLY A 133 2.99 -6.72 -23.90
N ALA A 134 2.19 -7.47 -23.13
CA ALA A 134 1.31 -6.92 -22.11
C ALA A 134 2.10 -6.18 -21.01
N VAL A 135 3.21 -6.74 -20.55
CA VAL A 135 4.10 -6.07 -19.58
C VAL A 135 4.70 -4.77 -20.15
N VAL A 136 5.14 -4.78 -21.41
CA VAL A 136 5.71 -3.59 -22.07
C VAL A 136 4.66 -2.49 -22.24
N VAL A 137 3.45 -2.85 -22.67
CA VAL A 137 2.32 -1.92 -22.79
C VAL A 137 1.97 -1.32 -21.43
N TRP A 138 1.87 -2.14 -20.38
CA TRP A 138 1.61 -1.68 -19.02
C TRP A 138 2.67 -0.69 -18.51
N LEU A 139 3.95 -1.00 -18.70
CA LEU A 139 5.05 -0.07 -18.36
C LEU A 139 4.97 1.23 -19.18
N GLY A 140 4.62 1.14 -20.46
CA GLY A 140 4.40 2.30 -21.33
C GLY A 140 3.28 3.20 -20.82
N GLY A 141 2.17 2.60 -20.37
CA GLY A 141 1.05 3.30 -19.74
C GLY A 141 1.47 4.06 -18.48
N ILE A 142 2.22 3.43 -17.58
CA ILE A 142 2.73 4.09 -16.37
C ILE A 142 3.63 5.29 -16.72
N ILE A 143 4.55 5.11 -17.67
CA ILE A 143 5.44 6.19 -18.11
C ILE A 143 4.63 7.35 -18.68
N GLN A 144 3.61 7.07 -19.51
CA GLN A 144 2.72 8.08 -20.05
C GLN A 144 1.98 8.83 -18.93
N SER A 145 1.40 8.12 -17.96
CA SER A 145 0.69 8.74 -16.83
C SER A 145 1.61 9.63 -15.99
N VAL A 146 2.87 9.23 -15.78
CA VAL A 146 3.85 10.06 -15.07
C VAL A 146 4.25 11.29 -15.88
N VAL A 147 4.39 11.16 -17.20
CA VAL A 147 4.72 12.29 -18.08
C VAL A 147 3.56 13.29 -18.18
N SER A 148 2.32 12.81 -18.30
CA SER A 148 1.12 13.68 -18.34
C SER A 148 0.90 14.42 -17.03
N LEU A 149 1.17 13.78 -15.88
CA LEU A 149 1.19 14.42 -14.56
C LEU A 149 2.20 15.57 -14.49
N LYS A 150 3.43 15.38 -15.02
CA LYS A 150 4.47 16.43 -15.03
C LYS A 150 4.16 17.61 -15.95
N LEU A 151 3.39 17.37 -17.02
CA LEU A 151 3.00 18.41 -17.97
C LEU A 151 1.81 19.24 -17.49
N GLY A 152 1.26 18.97 -16.29
CA GLY A 152 0.40 19.89 -15.54
C GLY A 152 -0.98 20.18 -16.14
N GLY A 153 -1.43 19.43 -17.15
CA GLY A 153 -2.56 19.84 -17.99
C GLY A 153 -3.78 18.91 -18.08
N ALA A 154 -3.76 17.68 -17.57
CA ALA A 154 -4.77 16.68 -17.97
C ALA A 154 -5.21 15.72 -16.87
N THR A 155 -5.66 16.22 -15.71
CA THR A 155 -6.22 15.36 -14.66
C THR A 155 -7.74 15.12 -14.78
N GLN A 156 -8.46 15.88 -15.60
CA GLN A 156 -9.91 15.69 -15.80
C GLN A 156 -10.28 14.92 -17.08
N THR A 157 -9.55 15.04 -18.18
CA THR A 157 -9.89 14.38 -19.45
C THR A 157 -9.62 12.87 -19.46
N LEU A 158 -8.58 12.40 -18.75
CA LEU A 158 -8.23 10.98 -18.73
C LEU A 158 -9.31 10.09 -18.07
N LYS A 159 -10.12 10.66 -17.15
CA LYS A 159 -11.11 9.90 -16.39
C LYS A 159 -12.42 9.66 -17.16
N GLU A 160 -12.74 10.54 -18.12
CA GLU A 160 -13.94 10.45 -18.94
C GLU A 160 -13.69 9.56 -20.18
N GLU A 161 -12.45 9.52 -20.66
CA GLU A 161 -12.08 8.74 -21.86
C GLU A 161 -11.72 7.26 -21.53
N GLN A 162 -11.21 6.97 -20.33
CA GLN A 162 -11.05 5.59 -19.85
C GLN A 162 -12.39 4.86 -19.66
N ALA A 163 -13.49 5.57 -19.50
CA ALA A 163 -14.81 4.98 -19.29
C ALA A 163 -15.45 4.42 -20.58
N HIS A 164 -14.89 4.67 -21.77
CA HIS A 164 -15.49 4.29 -23.07
C HIS A 164 -14.60 3.38 -23.93
N ALA A 165 -13.40 3.06 -23.46
CA ALA A 165 -12.55 2.06 -24.06
C ALA A 165 -12.97 0.66 -23.61
N GLY A 166 -13.24 -0.26 -24.55
CA GLY A 166 -13.51 -1.67 -24.25
C GLY A 166 -12.38 -2.35 -23.44
N PRO A 167 -12.54 -3.65 -23.06
CA PRO A 167 -11.69 -4.31 -22.07
C PRO A 167 -10.20 -4.17 -22.45
N ASP A 168 -9.53 -3.24 -21.78
CA ASP A 168 -8.23 -2.76 -22.18
C ASP A 168 -7.16 -3.71 -21.60
N ILE A 169 -6.14 -4.02 -22.39
CA ILE A 169 -5.00 -4.84 -21.95
C ILE A 169 -4.38 -4.24 -20.69
N HIS A 170 -4.45 -2.91 -20.54
CA HIS A 170 -4.06 -2.20 -19.33
C HIS A 170 -4.82 -2.63 -18.08
N GLU A 171 -6.15 -2.76 -18.17
CA GLU A 171 -7.00 -3.14 -17.04
C GLU A 171 -6.72 -4.58 -16.60
N PHE A 172 -6.50 -5.48 -17.57
CA PHE A 172 -6.15 -6.87 -17.29
C PHE A 172 -4.79 -7.00 -16.61
N VAL A 173 -3.77 -6.27 -17.06
CA VAL A 173 -2.45 -6.33 -16.40
C VAL A 173 -2.50 -5.67 -15.02
N ALA A 174 -3.19 -4.54 -14.89
CA ALA A 174 -3.38 -3.86 -13.62
C ALA A 174 -4.09 -4.74 -12.59
N SER A 175 -5.13 -5.47 -13.00
CA SER A 175 -5.86 -6.40 -12.11
C SER A 175 -5.01 -7.59 -11.69
N LEU A 176 -4.22 -8.17 -12.59
CA LEU A 176 -3.31 -9.26 -12.24
C LEU A 176 -2.24 -8.83 -11.23
N VAL A 177 -1.69 -7.63 -11.39
CA VAL A 177 -0.69 -7.09 -10.44
C VAL A 177 -1.36 -6.76 -9.10
N SER A 178 -2.54 -6.13 -9.11
CA SER A 178 -3.25 -5.78 -7.88
C SER A 178 -3.67 -7.01 -7.10
N GLU A 179 -4.27 -8.01 -7.75
CA GLU A 179 -4.72 -9.26 -7.13
C GLU A 179 -3.53 -10.07 -6.57
N GLY A 180 -2.40 -10.07 -7.29
CA GLY A 180 -1.17 -10.70 -6.81
C GLY A 180 -0.59 -10.01 -5.56
N LEU A 181 -0.62 -8.67 -5.53
CA LEU A 181 -0.13 -7.88 -4.40
C LEU A 181 -1.07 -8.00 -3.19
N GLU A 182 -2.39 -7.89 -3.41
CA GLU A 182 -3.43 -8.08 -2.40
C GLU A 182 -3.27 -9.44 -1.72
N ARG A 183 -3.29 -10.55 -2.46
CA ARG A 183 -3.12 -11.90 -1.89
C ARG A 183 -1.83 -12.07 -1.11
N THR A 184 -0.74 -11.47 -1.59
CA THR A 184 0.56 -11.56 -0.92
C THR A 184 0.52 -10.84 0.43
N LEU A 185 -0.12 -9.68 0.49
CA LEU A 185 -0.26 -8.90 1.72
C LEU A 185 -1.32 -9.48 2.66
N GLU A 186 -2.46 -9.96 2.14
CA GLU A 186 -3.49 -10.68 2.90
C GLU A 186 -2.91 -11.89 3.63
N SER A 187 -1.97 -12.62 3.02
CA SER A 187 -1.31 -13.76 3.70
C SER A 187 -0.44 -13.37 4.89
N ARG A 188 -0.13 -12.08 5.07
CA ARG A 188 0.76 -11.55 6.12
C ARG A 188 0.07 -10.58 7.08
N MET A 189 -1.15 -10.17 6.75
CA MET A 189 -1.88 -9.13 7.47
C MET A 189 -3.19 -9.72 8.00
N PRO A 190 -3.77 -9.16 9.08
CA PRO A 190 -5.11 -9.54 9.53
C PRO A 190 -6.14 -9.39 8.39
N GLU A 191 -7.13 -10.29 8.31
CA GLU A 191 -8.16 -10.29 7.24
C GLU A 191 -8.90 -8.95 7.10
N ASP A 192 -9.00 -8.19 8.19
CA ASP A 192 -9.66 -6.88 8.23
C ASP A 192 -8.73 -5.69 7.94
N SER A 193 -7.49 -5.92 7.52
CA SER A 193 -6.57 -4.83 7.18
C SER A 193 -6.98 -4.13 5.90
N ALA A 194 -7.02 -2.79 5.92
CA ALA A 194 -7.20 -1.99 4.71
C ALA A 194 -5.92 -1.91 3.87
N VAL A 195 -4.77 -2.31 4.42
CA VAL A 195 -3.45 -2.15 3.80
C VAL A 195 -3.28 -2.97 2.52
N PRO A 196 -3.65 -4.28 2.46
CA PRO A 196 -3.57 -5.06 1.22
C PRO A 196 -4.34 -4.41 0.07
N LYS A 197 -5.55 -3.91 0.36
CA LYS A 197 -6.43 -3.27 -0.63
C LYS A 197 -5.94 -1.89 -1.06
N LEU A 198 -5.39 -1.11 -0.13
CA LEU A 198 -4.71 0.15 -0.45
C LEU A 198 -3.53 -0.08 -1.39
N ALA A 199 -2.73 -1.11 -1.13
CA ALA A 199 -1.61 -1.47 -1.98
C ALA A 199 -2.06 -1.97 -3.36
N GLY A 200 -3.12 -2.80 -3.39
CA GLY A 200 -3.77 -3.24 -4.62
C GLY A 200 -4.27 -2.08 -5.48
N GLU A 201 -5.02 -1.14 -4.89
CA GLU A 201 -5.53 0.05 -5.56
C GLU A 201 -4.38 0.96 -6.05
N LEU A 202 -3.34 1.16 -5.24
CA LEU A 202 -2.14 1.90 -5.64
C LEU A 202 -1.44 1.24 -6.83
N ALA A 203 -1.38 -0.09 -6.88
CA ALA A 203 -0.79 -0.82 -7.99
C ALA A 203 -1.67 -0.78 -9.26
N ARG A 204 -3.00 -0.79 -9.07
CA ARG A 204 -3.99 -0.79 -10.14
C ARG A 204 -4.09 0.57 -10.83
N ASP A 205 -4.19 1.64 -10.04
CA ASP A 205 -4.31 3.02 -10.52
C ASP A 205 -3.55 3.99 -9.59
N PRO A 206 -2.21 4.04 -9.71
CA PRO A 206 -1.37 4.85 -8.83
C PRO A 206 -1.68 6.34 -8.91
N VAL A 207 -2.21 6.80 -10.05
CA VAL A 207 -2.48 8.21 -10.32
C VAL A 207 -3.80 8.64 -9.67
N SER A 208 -4.88 7.88 -9.87
CA SER A 208 -6.16 8.12 -9.21
C SER A 208 -6.03 8.01 -7.70
N PHE A 209 -5.28 7.00 -7.22
CA PHE A 209 -4.97 6.85 -5.80
C PHE A 209 -4.22 8.07 -5.24
N ALA A 210 -3.15 8.52 -5.90
CA ALA A 210 -2.40 9.70 -5.47
C ALA A 210 -3.27 10.97 -5.46
N MET A 211 -4.18 11.13 -6.43
CA MET A 211 -5.13 12.25 -6.46
C MET A 211 -6.15 12.17 -5.33
N ASP A 212 -6.71 11.00 -5.06
CA ASP A 212 -7.65 10.80 -3.96
C ASP A 212 -6.96 11.05 -2.61
N MET A 213 -5.71 10.58 -2.43
CA MET A 213 -4.89 10.87 -1.24
C MET A 213 -4.56 12.36 -1.09
N LYS A 214 -4.21 13.04 -2.20
CA LYS A 214 -4.01 14.49 -2.19
C LYS A 214 -5.28 15.23 -1.80
N ALA A 215 -6.41 14.87 -2.41
CA ALA A 215 -7.71 15.47 -2.10
C ALA A 215 -8.09 15.23 -0.63
N LEU A 216 -7.74 14.07 -0.07
CA LEU A 216 -7.93 13.76 1.34
C LEU A 216 -7.02 14.61 2.23
N SER A 217 -5.73 14.75 1.88
CA SER A 217 -4.77 15.56 2.63
C SER A 217 -5.12 17.05 2.63
N ASP A 218 -5.63 17.57 1.51
CA ASP A 218 -6.02 18.98 1.38
C ASP A 218 -7.42 19.24 2.01
N ASN A 219 -8.15 18.18 2.39
CA ASN A 219 -9.50 18.23 2.91
C ASN A 219 -9.58 19.01 4.23
N ARG A 220 -10.41 20.06 4.28
CA ARG A 220 -10.64 20.87 5.48
C ARG A 220 -11.28 20.04 6.61
N PRO A 221 -12.37 19.27 6.38
CA PRO A 221 -12.92 18.31 7.33
C PRO A 221 -11.90 17.37 7.99
N LEU A 222 -10.91 16.87 7.27
CA LEU A 222 -9.86 16.03 7.87
C LEU A 222 -9.03 16.82 8.89
N ARG A 223 -8.66 18.05 8.56
CA ARG A 223 -7.93 18.94 9.48
C ARG A 223 -8.78 19.31 10.69
N GLU A 224 -10.09 19.49 10.52
CA GLU A 224 -11.03 19.72 11.62
C GLU A 224 -11.15 18.49 12.52
N LEU A 225 -11.24 17.28 11.93
CA LEU A 225 -11.28 16.01 12.64
C LEU A 225 -10.06 15.82 13.55
N TYR A 226 -8.86 16.02 13.02
CA TYR A 226 -7.62 15.89 13.79
C TYR A 226 -7.32 17.10 14.68
N GLY A 227 -7.87 18.27 14.35
CA GLY A 227 -7.71 19.51 15.12
C GLY A 227 -8.57 19.57 16.38
N ASN A 228 -9.71 18.86 16.41
CA ASN A 228 -10.60 18.81 17.56
C ASN A 228 -10.05 17.84 18.65
N PRO A 229 -9.76 18.32 19.87
CA PRO A 229 -9.24 17.47 20.95
C PRO A 229 -10.15 16.30 21.33
N GLN A 230 -11.47 16.49 21.29
CA GLN A 230 -12.44 15.44 21.65
C GLN A 230 -12.44 14.34 20.60
N THR A 231 -12.49 14.70 19.32
CA THR A 231 -12.43 13.76 18.21
C THR A 231 -11.12 12.99 18.20
N ARG A 232 -10.01 13.67 18.50
CA ARG A 232 -8.69 13.02 18.64
C ARG A 232 -8.69 11.99 19.78
N ALA A 233 -9.20 12.34 20.95
CA ALA A 233 -9.32 11.39 22.06
C ALA A 233 -10.18 10.17 21.71
N LEU A 234 -11.24 10.33 20.90
CA LEU A 234 -12.05 9.21 20.42
C LEU A 234 -11.29 8.32 19.43
N LEU A 235 -10.52 8.91 18.50
CA LEU A 235 -9.65 8.18 17.58
C LEU A 235 -8.57 7.38 18.31
N GLU A 236 -7.90 8.02 19.27
CA GLU A 236 -6.84 7.45 20.11
C GLU A 236 -7.36 6.31 21.00
N ARG A 237 -8.60 6.41 21.49
CA ARG A 237 -9.25 5.32 22.24
C ARG A 237 -9.84 4.23 21.35
N GLY A 238 -9.96 4.46 20.05
CA GLY A 238 -10.66 3.56 19.14
C GLY A 238 -12.16 3.49 19.34
N ASP A 239 -12.77 4.52 19.95
CA ASP A 239 -14.21 4.59 20.17
C ASP A 239 -14.93 5.01 18.88
N VAL A 240 -15.03 4.06 17.96
CA VAL A 240 -15.67 4.24 16.65
C VAL A 240 -17.13 4.68 16.79
N ALA A 241 -17.85 4.12 17.75
CA ALA A 241 -19.28 4.39 17.93
C ALA A 241 -19.55 5.85 18.29
N ASN A 242 -18.76 6.44 19.18
CA ASN A 242 -18.90 7.86 19.53
C ASN A 242 -18.21 8.78 18.50
N LEU A 243 -17.11 8.33 17.88
CA LEU A 243 -16.48 9.09 16.78
C LEU A 243 -17.46 9.31 15.62
N MET A 244 -18.21 8.28 15.24
CA MET A 244 -19.23 8.36 14.18
C MET A 244 -20.35 9.37 14.48
N LYS A 245 -20.56 9.74 15.75
CA LYS A 245 -21.58 10.74 16.13
C LYS A 245 -21.06 12.18 16.08
N THR A 246 -19.75 12.39 15.93
CA THR A 246 -19.18 13.75 15.90
C THR A 246 -19.44 14.43 14.55
N ASP A 247 -19.74 15.73 14.59
CA ASP A 247 -20.03 16.54 13.39
C ASP A 247 -18.81 16.64 12.46
N GLU A 248 -17.60 16.68 13.01
CA GLU A 248 -16.34 16.67 12.26
C GLU A 248 -16.18 15.37 11.49
N TYR A 249 -16.44 14.24 12.13
CA TYR A 249 -16.39 12.94 11.48
C TYR A 249 -17.44 12.82 10.38
N GLN A 250 -18.68 13.24 10.64
CA GLN A 250 -19.75 13.23 9.65
C GLN A 250 -19.39 14.08 8.42
N ARG A 251 -18.82 15.28 8.62
CA ARG A 251 -18.33 16.11 7.50
C ARG A 251 -17.20 15.43 6.73
N PHE A 252 -16.30 14.76 7.44
CA PHE A 252 -15.15 14.09 6.85
C PHE A 252 -15.54 12.84 6.05
N ILE A 253 -16.36 11.96 6.61
CA ILE A 253 -16.75 10.71 5.96
C ILE A 253 -17.68 10.96 4.77
N ASN A 254 -18.56 11.95 4.85
CA ASN A 254 -19.46 12.33 3.76
C ASN A 254 -18.76 13.16 2.67
N HIS A 255 -17.46 13.48 2.82
CA HIS A 255 -16.72 14.17 1.79
C HIS A 255 -16.52 13.28 0.54
N PRO A 256 -16.72 13.80 -0.69
CA PRO A 256 -16.66 12.98 -1.90
C PRO A 256 -15.36 12.19 -2.10
N ALA A 257 -14.21 12.76 -1.73
CA ALA A 257 -12.93 12.06 -1.83
C ALA A 257 -12.83 10.89 -0.85
N THR A 258 -13.33 11.05 0.38
CA THR A 258 -13.33 10.01 1.41
C THR A 258 -14.25 8.86 0.99
N MET A 259 -15.44 9.18 0.47
CA MET A 259 -16.39 8.20 -0.03
C MET A 259 -15.83 7.39 -1.20
N ARG A 260 -15.14 8.02 -2.16
CA ARG A 260 -14.50 7.30 -3.26
C ARG A 260 -13.42 6.34 -2.75
N LEU A 261 -12.58 6.79 -1.82
CA LEU A 261 -11.52 5.96 -1.27
C LEU A 261 -12.09 4.79 -0.44
N ALA A 262 -13.12 5.04 0.38
CA ALA A 262 -13.81 4.00 1.13
C ALA A 262 -14.49 2.98 0.21
N ALA A 263 -15.13 3.43 -0.88
CA ALA A 263 -15.77 2.55 -1.85
C ALA A 263 -14.76 1.64 -2.56
N LYS A 264 -13.57 2.16 -2.91
CA LYS A 264 -12.47 1.40 -3.50
C LYS A 264 -11.90 0.36 -2.53
N MET A 265 -11.64 0.75 -1.28
CA MET A 265 -11.07 -0.16 -0.28
C MET A 265 -12.05 -1.21 0.24
N PHE A 266 -13.35 -0.94 0.20
CA PHE A 266 -14.36 -1.80 0.78
C PHE A 266 -15.43 -2.14 -0.26
N GLU A 267 -14.98 -2.47 -1.47
CA GLU A 267 -15.83 -2.93 -2.56
C GLU A 267 -16.69 -4.12 -2.12
N GLY A 268 -17.95 -4.15 -2.56
CA GLY A 268 -18.93 -5.17 -2.18
C GLY A 268 -19.62 -4.95 -0.83
N LYS A 269 -19.16 -4.02 0.02
CA LYS A 269 -19.84 -3.63 1.26
C LYS A 269 -20.85 -2.51 1.02
N THR A 270 -21.89 -2.44 1.85
CA THR A 270 -22.85 -1.32 1.84
C THR A 270 -22.19 -0.03 2.27
N THR A 271 -22.75 1.13 1.90
CA THR A 271 -22.20 2.44 2.30
C THR A 271 -21.94 2.55 3.81
N ALA A 272 -22.85 2.04 4.64
CA ALA A 272 -22.68 2.06 6.09
C ALA A 272 -21.52 1.18 6.58
N GLU A 273 -21.38 -0.02 6.00
CA GLU A 273 -20.27 -0.94 6.30
C GLU A 273 -18.92 -0.39 5.81
N GLN A 274 -18.89 0.24 4.62
CA GLN A 274 -17.70 0.90 4.09
C GLN A 274 -17.25 2.02 5.02
N GLN A 275 -18.18 2.86 5.48
CA GLN A 275 -17.90 3.94 6.42
C GLN A 275 -17.36 3.39 7.75
N SER A 276 -18.00 2.36 8.32
CA SER A 276 -17.57 1.73 9.57
C SER A 276 -16.17 1.11 9.47
N ALA A 277 -15.92 0.32 8.42
CA ALA A 277 -14.61 -0.30 8.20
C ALA A 277 -13.51 0.74 7.93
N PHE A 278 -13.87 1.85 7.27
CA PHE A 278 -12.99 3.00 7.09
C PHE A 278 -12.69 3.68 8.44
N THR A 279 -13.69 3.89 9.31
CA THR A 279 -13.49 4.45 10.65
C THR A 279 -12.55 3.61 11.48
N GLN A 280 -12.76 2.29 11.50
CA GLN A 280 -11.92 1.35 12.24
C GLN A 280 -10.47 1.40 11.76
N SER A 281 -10.28 1.47 10.44
CA SER A 281 -8.95 1.60 9.84
C SER A 281 -8.29 2.93 10.20
N LEU A 282 -9.04 4.04 10.18
CA LEU A 282 -8.54 5.35 10.61
C LEU A 282 -8.16 5.36 12.09
N GLY A 283 -8.96 4.73 12.95
CA GLY A 283 -8.66 4.58 14.38
C GLY A 283 -7.36 3.82 14.63
N ARG A 284 -7.17 2.67 13.95
CA ARG A 284 -5.92 1.90 14.03
C ARG A 284 -4.71 2.72 13.59
N ILE A 285 -4.80 3.40 12.45
CA ILE A 285 -3.72 4.26 11.94
C ILE A 285 -3.43 5.40 12.91
N SER A 286 -4.46 6.04 13.48
CA SER A 286 -4.29 7.13 14.44
C SER A 286 -3.59 6.67 15.72
N ARG A 287 -3.97 5.50 16.26
CA ARG A 287 -3.30 4.91 17.42
C ARG A 287 -1.86 4.53 17.11
N GLY A 288 -1.61 3.87 15.98
CA GLY A 288 -0.27 3.60 15.49
C GLY A 288 0.58 4.87 15.42
N ALA A 289 0.03 5.96 14.87
CA ALA A 289 0.72 7.25 14.81
C ALA A 289 1.09 7.78 16.21
N THR A 290 0.19 7.69 17.21
CA THR A 290 0.52 8.12 18.58
C THR A 290 1.59 7.26 19.24
N LEU A 291 1.58 5.93 19.03
CA LEU A 291 2.62 5.03 19.53
C LEU A 291 3.99 5.39 18.94
N ILE A 292 4.01 5.83 17.69
CA ILE A 292 5.24 6.16 16.97
C ILE A 292 5.75 7.56 17.28
N GLN A 293 4.90 8.51 17.68
CA GLN A 293 5.34 9.85 18.05
C GLN A 293 6.37 9.83 19.20
N GLY A 294 6.27 8.85 20.10
CA GLY A 294 7.27 8.61 21.16
C GLY A 294 8.52 7.85 20.70
N ASN A 295 8.54 7.32 19.47
CA ASN A 295 9.65 6.54 18.96
C ASN A 295 10.81 7.47 18.52
N PRO A 296 12.01 7.33 19.12
CA PRO A 296 13.15 8.20 18.78
C PRO A 296 13.58 8.07 17.31
N ARG A 297 13.36 6.90 16.67
CA ARG A 297 13.65 6.74 15.23
C ARG A 297 12.71 7.55 14.36
N PHE A 298 11.42 7.58 14.71
CA PHE A 298 10.45 8.41 14.00
C PHE A 298 10.78 9.89 14.13
N GLN A 299 11.14 10.35 15.34
CA GLN A 299 11.56 11.73 15.55
C GLN A 299 12.79 12.07 14.70
N ALA A 300 13.79 11.20 14.66
CA ALA A 300 14.98 11.37 13.81
C ALA A 300 14.63 11.45 12.32
N LEU A 301 13.70 10.61 11.83
CA LEU A 301 13.21 10.65 10.45
C LEU A 301 12.42 11.92 10.15
N MET A 302 11.58 12.40 11.07
CA MET A 302 10.79 13.62 10.91
C MET A 302 11.65 14.89 10.99
N GLU A 303 12.78 14.83 11.70
CA GLU A 303 13.78 15.90 11.70
C GLU A 303 14.68 15.88 10.45
N ASP A 304 14.65 14.81 9.66
CA ASP A 304 15.45 14.74 8.43
C ASP A 304 14.97 15.76 7.38
N PRO A 305 15.84 16.64 6.86
CA PRO A 305 15.45 17.68 5.90
C PRO A 305 14.96 17.09 4.57
N GLU A 306 15.42 15.91 4.19
CA GLU A 306 14.98 15.22 2.97
C GLU A 306 13.55 14.71 3.13
N VAL A 307 13.24 14.06 4.25
CA VAL A 307 11.90 13.58 4.60
C VAL A 307 10.93 14.76 4.68
N ARG A 308 11.31 15.84 5.39
CA ARG A 308 10.49 17.05 5.48
C ARG A 308 10.20 17.65 4.11
N ARG A 309 11.19 17.76 3.22
CA ARG A 309 11.00 18.26 1.86
C ARG A 309 10.02 17.40 1.05
N ILE A 310 10.12 16.07 1.20
CA ILE A 310 9.23 15.13 0.52
C ILE A 310 7.79 15.25 1.06
N LEU A 311 7.62 15.31 2.39
CA LEU A 311 6.31 15.43 3.04
C LEU A 311 5.66 16.80 2.84
N GLN A 312 6.44 17.88 2.76
CA GLN A 312 5.95 19.24 2.52
C GLN A 312 5.54 19.48 1.07
N ASN A 313 6.10 18.71 0.13
CA ASN A 313 5.81 18.88 -1.29
C ASN A 313 5.48 17.53 -1.95
N PRO A 314 4.38 16.87 -1.51
CA PRO A 314 4.03 15.52 -1.97
C PRO A 314 3.66 15.47 -3.45
N VAL A 315 3.35 16.61 -4.07
CA VAL A 315 3.04 16.72 -5.50
C VAL A 315 4.31 16.86 -6.36
N ALA A 316 5.32 17.60 -5.85
CA ALA A 316 6.61 17.71 -6.52
C ALA A 316 7.48 16.46 -6.31
N ALA A 317 7.31 15.79 -5.17
CA ALA A 317 7.82 14.45 -4.95
C ALA A 317 7.02 13.50 -5.84
N ASN A 318 7.62 13.07 -6.95
CA ASN A 318 7.09 11.98 -7.78
C ASN A 318 6.62 10.83 -6.85
N PRO A 319 5.39 10.29 -6.98
CA PRO A 319 4.91 9.19 -6.14
C PRO A 319 5.90 8.01 -6.09
N ILE A 320 6.63 7.79 -7.18
CA ILE A 320 7.71 6.80 -7.23
C ILE A 320 8.84 7.15 -6.26
N SER A 321 9.19 8.44 -6.11
CA SER A 321 10.18 8.92 -5.15
C SER A 321 9.75 8.70 -3.70
N LEU A 322 8.45 8.73 -3.38
CA LEU A 322 7.95 8.35 -2.05
C LEU A 322 8.23 6.87 -1.78
N LEU A 323 7.88 5.99 -2.72
CA LEU A 323 8.03 4.54 -2.58
C LEU A 323 9.49 4.05 -2.68
N THR A 324 10.37 4.86 -3.25
CA THR A 324 11.79 4.50 -3.46
C THR A 324 12.72 5.18 -2.46
N ASN A 325 12.25 6.15 -1.67
CA ASN A 325 13.08 6.76 -0.66
C ASN A 325 13.18 5.84 0.57
N PRO A 326 14.40 5.40 0.97
CA PRO A 326 14.57 4.47 2.07
C PRO A 326 14.03 5.01 3.40
N LYS A 327 14.13 6.32 3.64
CA LYS A 327 13.64 6.95 4.88
C LYS A 327 12.12 6.99 4.92
N ILE A 328 11.47 7.17 3.77
CA ILE A 328 10.00 7.08 3.68
C ILE A 328 9.55 5.63 3.87
N ASN A 329 10.29 4.66 3.32
CA ASN A 329 9.98 3.24 3.55
C ASN A 329 10.14 2.86 5.02
N GLU A 330 11.20 3.35 5.69
CA GLU A 330 11.38 3.17 7.14
C GLU A 330 10.25 3.84 7.94
N LEU A 331 9.81 5.04 7.52
CA LEU A 331 8.67 5.73 8.12
C LEU A 331 7.38 4.91 7.98
N VAL A 332 7.11 4.36 6.80
CA VAL A 332 5.94 3.52 6.53
C VAL A 332 6.03 2.22 7.33
N GLU A 333 7.20 1.59 7.39
CA GLU A 333 7.44 0.37 8.17
C GLU A 333 7.18 0.60 9.67
N LEU A 334 7.66 1.72 10.22
CA LEU A 334 7.34 2.12 11.60
C LEU A 334 5.84 2.31 11.80
N ILE A 335 5.15 2.98 10.85
CA ILE A 335 3.69 3.18 10.85
C ILE A 335 2.92 1.86 10.87
N MET A 336 3.27 0.94 9.97
CA MET A 336 2.61 -0.35 9.86
C MET A 336 2.90 -1.23 11.08
N THR A 337 4.16 -1.31 11.50
CA THR A 337 4.55 -2.10 12.68
C THR A 337 3.84 -1.62 13.93
N ALA A 338 3.69 -0.30 14.13
CA ALA A 338 2.98 0.18 15.31
C ALA A 338 1.46 -0.01 15.23
N ALA A 339 0.89 0.10 14.02
CA ALA A 339 -0.52 -0.18 13.80
C ALA A 339 -0.88 -1.66 14.06
N ASP A 340 0.05 -2.58 13.78
CA ASP A 340 -0.11 -4.00 14.06
C ASP A 340 0.14 -4.34 15.55
N SER A 341 0.98 -3.55 16.24
CA SER A 341 1.27 -3.75 17.66
C SER A 341 0.18 -3.25 18.61
N ASP A 342 -1.02 -2.94 18.11
CA ASP A 342 -2.13 -2.42 18.91
C ASP A 342 -2.57 -3.46 19.96
N PRO A 343 -2.26 -3.25 21.26
CA PRO A 343 -2.54 -4.23 22.31
C PRO A 343 -4.04 -4.42 22.57
N TYR A 344 -4.90 -3.63 21.93
CA TYR A 344 -6.35 -3.71 22.06
C TYR A 344 -7.03 -4.67 21.07
N VAL A 345 -6.32 -5.18 20.06
CA VAL A 345 -6.93 -6.00 18.99
C VAL A 345 -7.00 -7.50 19.35
N ASP A 346 -6.16 -7.98 20.26
CA ASP A 346 -5.99 -9.42 20.53
C ASP A 346 -6.80 -9.99 21.72
N ASP A 347 -7.66 -9.20 22.36
CA ASP A 347 -8.50 -9.69 23.47
C ASP A 347 -9.99 -9.34 23.24
N PRO A 348 -10.73 -10.18 22.50
CA PRO A 348 -12.16 -9.98 22.25
C PRO A 348 -13.01 -10.03 23.54
N ASP A 349 -12.45 -10.52 24.66
CA ASP A 349 -13.14 -10.57 25.96
C ASP A 349 -12.84 -9.34 26.84
N ARG A 350 -11.87 -8.48 26.47
CA ARG A 350 -11.65 -7.17 27.09
C ARG A 350 -12.64 -6.12 26.55
N HIS A 351 -13.92 -6.33 26.80
CA HIS A 351 -14.85 -5.23 26.92
C HIS A 351 -14.54 -4.46 28.21
N ILE A 352 -13.46 -3.68 28.21
CA ILE A 352 -13.29 -2.65 29.22
C ILE A 352 -14.35 -1.59 28.91
N PHE A 353 -15.54 -1.78 29.49
CA PHE A 353 -16.43 -0.68 29.80
C PHE A 353 -15.70 0.23 30.80
N THR A 354 -14.78 1.06 30.30
CA THR A 354 -14.47 2.30 30.99
C THR A 354 -15.68 3.20 30.80
N THR A 355 -16.72 2.99 31.61
CA THR A 355 -17.54 4.10 32.08
C THR A 355 -16.59 4.99 32.88
N VAL A 356 -15.84 5.84 32.16
CA VAL A 356 -15.33 7.05 32.78
C VAL A 356 -16.59 7.86 33.02
N ASP A 357 -17.10 7.83 34.25
CA ASP A 357 -18.00 8.85 34.74
C ASP A 357 -17.31 10.18 34.46
N VAL A 358 -17.75 10.84 33.38
CA VAL A 358 -17.44 12.25 33.18
C VAL A 358 -18.09 12.93 34.37
N PRO A 359 -17.32 13.58 35.27
CA PRO A 359 -17.93 14.26 36.39
C PRO A 359 -18.89 15.29 35.80
N ASP A 360 -20.18 15.12 36.04
CA ASP A 360 -21.14 16.16 35.78
C ASP A 360 -20.85 17.25 36.81
N TRP A 361 -20.10 18.28 36.40
CA TRP A 361 -19.58 19.33 37.29
C TRP A 361 -20.69 20.23 37.87
N GLN A 362 -21.96 19.81 37.85
CA GLN A 362 -23.10 20.61 38.32
C GLN A 362 -23.90 20.00 39.47
N SER A 363 -23.49 18.88 40.06
CA SER A 363 -24.25 18.30 41.18
C SER A 363 -23.38 17.53 42.17
N VAL A 364 -22.42 18.23 42.80
CA VAL A 364 -21.81 17.76 44.05
C VAL A 364 -22.48 18.49 45.21
N GLU A 365 -23.65 18.01 45.61
CA GLU A 365 -24.11 18.14 46.99
C GLU A 365 -24.83 16.85 47.40
N GLN A 366 -24.15 16.11 48.28
CA GLN A 366 -24.66 15.00 49.10
C GLN A 366 -25.15 13.75 48.38
N MET A 367 -24.34 12.67 48.42
CA MET A 367 -24.88 11.38 48.87
C MET A 367 -23.82 10.45 49.46
N SER A 368 -24.08 10.18 50.75
CA SER A 368 -23.72 9.09 51.64
C SER A 368 -22.92 7.89 51.12
N THR A 369 -21.93 7.54 51.93
CA THR A 369 -21.23 6.25 52.00
C THR A 369 -22.16 5.11 52.42
N GLU A 370 -22.44 4.19 51.51
CA GLU A 370 -22.70 2.77 51.84
C GLU A 370 -22.32 1.92 50.59
N PRO A 371 -21.35 1.00 50.68
CA PRO A 371 -20.94 0.21 49.52
C PRO A 371 -21.94 -0.93 49.30
N GLU A 372 -22.71 -0.85 48.22
CA GLU A 372 -23.47 -2.00 47.72
C GLU A 372 -22.50 -3.13 47.31
N ALA A 373 -22.79 -4.32 47.80
CA ALA A 373 -22.07 -5.54 47.49
C ALA A 373 -22.31 -5.94 46.02
N GLY A 374 -21.28 -5.80 45.18
CA GLY A 374 -21.32 -6.34 43.82
C GLY A 374 -20.33 -5.75 42.81
N GLU A 375 -19.63 -4.66 43.10
CA GLU A 375 -18.63 -4.13 42.17
C GLU A 375 -17.33 -4.92 42.23
N HIS A 376 -17.04 -5.70 41.18
CA HIS A 376 -15.72 -6.27 40.94
C HIS A 376 -14.70 -5.14 40.74
N ARG A 377 -13.94 -4.82 41.78
CA ARG A 377 -12.84 -3.85 41.72
C ARG A 377 -11.55 -4.56 41.39
N ILE A 378 -10.91 -4.17 40.29
CA ILE A 378 -9.57 -4.66 39.93
C ILE A 378 -8.54 -3.62 40.37
N TYR A 379 -7.64 -4.02 41.26
CA TYR A 379 -6.56 -3.19 41.79
C TYR A 379 -5.33 -3.26 40.88
N ARG A 380 -4.80 -2.10 40.47
CA ARG A 380 -3.53 -1.97 39.76
C ARG A 380 -2.43 -1.55 40.73
N TRP A 381 -1.36 -2.32 40.82
CA TRP A 381 -0.21 -2.02 41.68
C TRP A 381 1.12 -2.29 40.97
N VAL A 382 2.23 -1.80 41.52
CA VAL A 382 3.58 -1.94 40.95
C VAL A 382 4.47 -2.64 41.97
N ASP A 383 5.14 -3.73 41.58
CA ASP A 383 6.06 -4.45 42.47
C ASP A 383 7.39 -3.70 42.69
N GLU A 384 8.19 -4.19 43.64
CA GLU A 384 9.52 -3.62 43.95
C GLU A 384 10.49 -3.62 42.75
N LYS A 385 10.19 -4.37 41.68
CA LYS A 385 10.98 -4.44 40.45
C LYS A 385 10.42 -3.53 39.35
N GLY A 386 9.43 -2.69 39.66
CA GLY A 386 8.81 -1.76 38.72
C GLY A 386 7.82 -2.42 37.75
N ARG A 387 7.38 -3.66 38.01
CA ARG A 387 6.44 -4.37 37.13
C ARG A 387 5.01 -4.14 37.59
N VAL A 388 4.13 -3.84 36.64
CA VAL A 388 2.71 -3.57 36.90
C VAL A 388 1.95 -4.89 37.01
N HIS A 389 1.15 -5.03 38.07
CA HIS A 389 0.30 -6.19 38.34
C HIS A 389 -1.16 -5.74 38.53
N TYR A 390 -2.09 -6.67 38.26
CA TYR A 390 -3.53 -6.48 38.44
C TYR A 390 -4.08 -7.63 39.31
N SER A 391 -4.82 -7.32 40.38
CA SER A 391 -5.44 -8.32 41.25
C SER A 391 -6.85 -7.91 41.66
N GLU A 392 -7.73 -8.89 41.84
CA GLU A 392 -9.09 -8.66 42.35
C GLU A 392 -9.08 -8.32 43.85
N ASP A 393 -8.10 -8.86 44.59
CA ASP A 393 -7.87 -8.54 45.99
C ASP A 393 -6.79 -7.46 46.15
N LYS A 394 -6.97 -6.58 47.15
CA LYS A 394 -5.96 -5.57 47.50
C LYS A 394 -4.70 -6.28 48.03
N PRO A 395 -3.51 -6.08 47.42
CA PRO A 395 -2.28 -6.74 47.87
C PRO A 395 -1.91 -6.30 49.29
N GLU A 396 -1.62 -7.27 50.16
CA GLU A 396 -1.16 -7.01 51.52
C GLU A 396 0.17 -6.26 51.50
N GLY A 397 0.21 -5.07 52.13
CA GLY A 397 1.44 -4.28 52.28
C GLY A 397 1.63 -3.14 51.27
N VAL A 398 0.66 -2.85 50.40
CA VAL A 398 0.68 -1.67 49.53
C VAL A 398 -0.27 -0.60 50.11
N ASP A 399 0.29 0.47 50.65
CA ASP A 399 -0.49 1.62 51.12
C ASP A 399 -1.24 2.28 49.96
N ASP A 400 -2.47 2.74 50.21
CA ASP A 400 -3.29 3.41 49.19
C ASP A 400 -2.56 4.67 48.70
N TYR A 401 -1.98 4.59 47.50
CA TYR A 401 -1.55 5.78 46.78
C TYR A 401 -2.79 6.53 46.33
N GLN A 402 -3.28 7.44 47.17
CA GLN A 402 -4.18 8.49 46.72
C GLN A 402 -3.40 9.38 45.74
N VAL A 403 -3.72 9.27 44.46
CA VAL A 403 -3.31 10.25 43.46
C VAL A 403 -4.07 11.53 43.78
N THR A 404 -3.50 12.39 44.63
CA THR A 404 -3.94 13.78 44.73
C THR A 404 -3.55 14.46 43.43
N GLY A 405 -4.52 14.63 42.52
CA GLY A 405 -4.34 15.36 41.28
C GLY A 405 -3.91 16.79 41.57
N GLY A 406 -2.72 17.15 41.08
CA GLY A 406 -2.23 18.52 40.96
C GLY A 406 -2.20 18.93 39.50
#